data_AF-H2PU08-F1
#
_entry.id   AF-H2PU08-F1
#
_cell.length_a   1.000
_cell.length_b   1.000
_cell.length_c   1.000
_cell.angle_alpha   90.00
_cell.angle_beta   90.00
_cell.angle_gamma   90.00
#
_symmetry.space_group_name_H-M   'P 1'
#
loop_
_entity.id
_entity.type
_entity.pdbx_description
1 polymer ?
#
loop_
_entity_poly.entity_id
_entity_poly.type
_entity_poly.pdbx_seq_one_letter_code
_entity_poly.pdbx_strand_id
1 'polypeptide(L)'
;MLPPGTAILLTLLLAAGSLGQRPQRPPRPPSPISTIQPKANFDAQQFAGTWLLVAVGSACRFLQEQGHRAEATTLHVAPQGKAMAVSTFRKLDGICWQVRQLYGDTGVLGRFLLQARGARGAVHVVVAETDYQSFAVLYLEQAGQLSVKLYARSLPVSDSVLNGFEQRVREAHLTEDQIFYFPKYGFCESADQFHVLDEVRR
;
A
#
# COMPACT_ATOMS: atom_id res chain seq x y z
N MET A 1 52.18 11.26 -76.81
CA MET A 1 52.58 10.40 -75.69
C MET A 1 52.48 11.22 -74.41
N LEU A 2 51.38 11.06 -73.66
CA LEU A 2 51.21 11.63 -72.32
C LEU A 2 51.06 10.45 -71.32
N PRO A 3 51.80 10.44 -70.20
CA PRO A 3 51.76 9.36 -69.21
C PRO A 3 50.63 9.56 -68.18
N PRO A 4 50.35 8.54 -67.35
CA PRO A 4 49.07 8.37 -66.68
C PRO A 4 49.02 8.99 -65.27
N GLY A 5 47.78 9.16 -64.79
CA GLY A 5 47.43 9.83 -63.55
C GLY A 5 47.91 9.17 -62.26
N THR A 6 48.15 10.02 -61.27
CA THR A 6 48.45 9.67 -59.88
C THR A 6 47.16 9.76 -59.06
N ALA A 7 46.68 8.60 -58.60
CA ALA A 7 45.58 8.51 -57.65
C ALA A 7 46.10 8.82 -56.22
N ILE A 8 45.55 9.85 -55.59
CA ILE A 8 45.82 10.21 -54.20
C ILE A 8 44.91 9.35 -53.31
N LEU A 9 45.50 8.42 -52.54
CA LEU A 9 44.79 7.65 -51.52
C LEU A 9 44.64 8.51 -50.25
N LEU A 10 43.43 8.98 -49.96
CA LEU A 10 43.09 9.53 -48.64
C LEU A 10 42.80 8.39 -47.66
N THR A 11 43.70 8.15 -46.71
CA THR A 11 43.45 7.28 -45.55
C THR A 11 42.70 8.07 -44.47
N LEU A 12 41.40 7.81 -44.30
CA LEU A 12 40.62 8.28 -43.15
C LEU A 12 40.94 7.42 -41.91
N LEU A 13 41.59 8.04 -40.92
CA LEU A 13 41.73 7.48 -39.57
C LEU A 13 40.43 7.71 -38.80
N LEU A 14 39.64 6.65 -38.61
CA LEU A 14 38.49 6.62 -37.71
C LEU A 14 39.00 6.53 -36.26
N ALA A 15 38.89 7.64 -35.52
CA ALA A 15 39.11 7.66 -34.08
C ALA A 15 37.97 6.91 -33.37
N ALA A 16 38.26 5.71 -32.88
CA ALA A 16 37.39 4.97 -31.97
C ALA A 16 37.74 5.32 -30.51
N GLY A 17 36.74 5.63 -29.69
CA GLY A 17 36.86 5.52 -28.24
C GLY A 17 36.37 6.70 -27.40
N SER A 18 35.11 7.10 -27.52
CA SER A 18 34.43 7.75 -26.39
C SER A 18 33.75 6.66 -25.55
N LEU A 19 34.44 6.23 -24.49
CA LEU A 19 33.81 5.52 -23.36
C LEU A 19 32.80 6.49 -22.72
N GLY A 20 31.56 6.44 -23.21
CA GLY A 20 30.44 7.12 -22.58
C GLY A 20 30.24 6.55 -21.19
N GLN A 21 30.71 7.25 -20.16
CA GLN A 21 30.25 7.01 -18.80
C GLN A 21 28.73 7.21 -18.81
N ARG A 22 27.97 6.12 -18.61
CA ARG A 22 26.53 6.22 -18.37
C ARG A 22 26.34 7.17 -17.20
N PRO A 23 25.57 8.27 -17.36
CA PRO A 23 25.27 9.14 -16.23
C PRO A 23 24.63 8.29 -15.12
N GLN A 24 25.27 8.23 -13.96
CA GLN A 24 24.73 7.56 -12.80
C GLN A 24 23.39 8.22 -12.46
N ARG A 25 22.32 7.42 -12.47
CA ARG A 25 20.98 7.91 -12.14
C ARG A 25 21.03 8.43 -10.70
N PRO A 26 20.54 9.65 -10.43
CA PRO A 26 20.56 10.19 -9.08
C PRO A 26 19.83 9.23 -8.11
N PRO A 27 20.27 9.15 -6.83
CA PRO A 27 19.64 8.27 -5.85
C PRO A 27 18.13 8.56 -5.78
N ARG A 28 17.32 7.51 -5.86
CA ARG A 28 15.87 7.66 -5.70
C ARG A 28 15.60 8.17 -4.27
N PRO A 29 14.75 9.19 -4.07
CA PRO A 29 14.40 9.65 -2.74
C PRO A 29 13.83 8.47 -1.91
N PRO A 30 14.07 8.46 -0.60
CA PRO A 30 13.57 7.40 0.28
C PRO A 30 12.04 7.35 0.23
N SER A 31 11.47 6.16 0.37
CA SER A 31 10.02 5.97 0.30
C SER A 31 9.35 6.64 1.52
N PRO A 32 8.20 7.32 1.38
CA PRO A 32 7.53 7.98 2.49
C PRO A 32 7.27 7.06 3.71
N ILE A 33 6.89 5.80 3.48
CA ILE A 33 6.59 4.85 4.57
C ILE A 33 7.83 4.35 5.32
N SER A 34 9.04 4.61 4.79
CA SER A 34 10.28 4.20 5.44
C SER A 34 10.52 4.94 6.75
N THR A 35 10.02 6.18 6.89
CA THR A 35 10.16 7.00 8.11
C THR A 35 9.11 6.68 9.18
N ILE A 36 8.04 5.97 8.83
CA ILE A 36 6.96 5.59 9.75
C ILE A 36 7.44 4.51 10.70
N GLN A 37 7.33 4.75 12.00
CA GLN A 37 7.73 3.76 13.01
C GLN A 37 6.65 2.68 13.17
N PRO A 38 6.99 1.39 13.08
CA PRO A 38 6.06 0.32 13.39
C PRO A 38 5.79 0.27 14.91
N LYS A 39 4.65 -0.32 15.29
CA LYS A 39 4.32 -0.66 16.67
C LYS A 39 5.49 -1.43 17.29
N ALA A 40 6.06 -0.87 18.35
CA ALA A 40 7.13 -1.54 19.09
C ALA A 40 6.67 -2.93 19.55
N ASN A 41 7.51 -3.94 19.29
CA ASN A 41 7.22 -5.34 19.59
C ASN A 41 5.84 -5.79 19.09
N PHE A 42 5.50 -5.44 17.85
CA PHE A 42 4.24 -5.85 17.22
C PHE A 42 3.98 -7.35 17.40
N ASP A 43 2.81 -7.70 17.93
CA ASP A 43 2.38 -9.07 18.17
C ASP A 43 1.20 -9.42 17.25
N ALA A 44 1.48 -10.27 16.26
CA ALA A 44 0.47 -10.73 15.31
C ALA A 44 -0.66 -11.52 15.98
N GLN A 45 -0.38 -12.23 17.09
CA GLN A 45 -1.39 -13.01 17.81
C GLN A 45 -2.41 -12.09 18.49
N GLN A 46 -1.94 -11.02 19.15
CA GLN A 46 -2.83 -10.02 19.74
C GLN A 46 -3.57 -9.22 18.66
N PHE A 47 -2.94 -8.98 17.51
CA PHE A 47 -3.55 -8.27 16.39
C PHE A 47 -4.58 -9.11 15.60
N ALA A 48 -4.59 -10.44 15.78
CA ALA A 48 -5.50 -11.35 15.08
C ALA A 48 -6.98 -11.05 15.36
N GLY A 49 -7.86 -11.59 14.51
CA GLY A 49 -9.31 -11.44 14.63
C GLY A 49 -9.88 -10.34 13.74
N THR A 50 -11.05 -9.84 14.13
CA THR A 50 -11.86 -8.93 13.31
C THR A 50 -11.49 -7.47 13.54
N TRP A 51 -11.45 -6.67 12.47
CA TRP A 51 -11.21 -5.24 12.46
C TRP A 51 -12.18 -4.54 11.50
N LEU A 52 -12.84 -3.48 11.95
CA LEU A 52 -13.75 -2.67 11.14
C LEU A 52 -12.99 -1.46 10.60
N LEU A 53 -13.06 -1.21 9.29
CA LEU A 53 -12.48 -0.01 8.70
C LEU A 53 -13.35 1.20 9.04
N VAL A 54 -12.75 2.20 9.70
CA VAL A 54 -13.44 3.41 10.17
C VAL A 54 -13.25 4.55 9.20
N ALA A 55 -12.00 4.82 8.83
CA ALA A 55 -11.64 5.95 7.98
C ALA A 55 -10.33 5.70 7.21
N VAL A 56 -10.18 6.38 6.09
CA VAL A 56 -8.96 6.40 5.28
C VAL A 56 -8.58 7.83 4.96
N GLY A 57 -7.35 8.23 5.29
CA GLY A 57 -6.71 9.42 4.75
C GLY A 57 -5.92 9.07 3.50
N SER A 58 -6.25 9.64 2.34
CA SER A 58 -5.54 9.35 1.08
C SER A 58 -5.75 10.39 -0.02
N ALA A 59 -4.70 10.68 -0.78
CA ALA A 59 -4.78 11.44 -2.04
C ALA A 59 -5.22 10.56 -3.25
N CYS A 60 -5.68 9.33 -3.02
CA CYS A 60 -6.11 8.44 -4.09
C CYS A 60 -7.32 9.02 -4.82
N ARG A 61 -7.16 9.27 -6.14
CA ARG A 61 -8.22 9.82 -7.00
C ARG A 61 -9.54 9.05 -6.92
N PHE A 62 -9.50 7.72 -6.85
CA PHE A 62 -10.71 6.92 -6.72
C PHE A 62 -11.48 7.24 -5.43
N LEU A 63 -10.79 7.43 -4.31
CA LEU A 63 -11.44 7.82 -3.05
C LEU A 63 -11.94 9.26 -3.10
N GLN A 64 -11.20 10.18 -3.74
CA GLN A 64 -11.68 11.56 -3.93
C GLN A 64 -12.98 11.63 -4.74
N GLU A 65 -13.10 10.82 -5.79
CA GLU A 65 -14.27 10.82 -6.67
C GLU A 65 -15.42 9.95 -6.12
N GLN A 66 -15.11 8.79 -5.53
CA GLN A 66 -16.09 7.76 -5.15
C GLN A 66 -16.18 7.50 -3.64
N GLY A 67 -15.47 8.28 -2.81
CA GLY A 67 -15.44 8.08 -1.36
C GLY A 67 -16.81 8.21 -0.69
N HIS A 68 -17.72 9.00 -1.28
CA HIS A 68 -19.12 9.10 -0.85
C HIS A 68 -19.91 7.78 -1.01
N ARG A 69 -19.37 6.80 -1.75
CA ARG A 69 -19.91 5.44 -1.93
C ARG A 69 -19.03 4.40 -1.24
N ALA A 70 -18.27 4.80 -0.22
CA ALA A 70 -17.51 3.85 0.58
C ALA A 70 -18.45 2.78 1.16
N GLU A 71 -18.02 1.54 1.12
CA GLU A 71 -18.80 0.38 1.56
C GLU A 71 -18.28 -0.13 2.89
N ALA A 72 -19.18 -0.61 3.75
CA ALA A 72 -18.80 -1.17 5.04
C ALA A 72 -17.77 -2.29 4.84
N THR A 73 -16.60 -2.14 5.48
CA THR A 73 -15.45 -2.99 5.22
C THR A 73 -14.94 -3.61 6.53
N THR A 74 -14.83 -4.93 6.54
CA THR A 74 -14.34 -5.73 7.68
C THR A 74 -13.09 -6.49 7.26
N LEU A 75 -12.08 -6.53 8.12
CA LEU A 75 -10.88 -7.35 7.96
C LEU A 75 -10.92 -8.48 8.98
N HIS A 76 -10.64 -9.70 8.53
CA HIS A 76 -10.28 -10.82 9.39
C HIS A 76 -8.80 -11.11 9.20
N VAL A 77 -8.05 -11.01 10.30
CA VAL A 77 -6.60 -11.20 10.32
C VAL A 77 -6.28 -12.50 11.05
N ALA A 78 -5.45 -13.35 10.42
CA ALA A 78 -4.94 -14.58 11.01
C ALA A 78 -3.41 -14.63 10.86
N PRO A 79 -2.65 -14.87 11.94
CA PRO A 79 -1.20 -15.07 11.84
C PRO A 79 -0.87 -16.28 10.98
N GLN A 80 0.15 -16.15 10.13
CA GLN A 80 0.65 -17.23 9.29
C GLN A 80 2.18 -17.23 9.31
N GLY A 81 2.75 -17.89 10.33
CA GLY A 81 4.19 -17.80 10.60
C GLY A 81 4.58 -16.37 10.96
N LYS A 82 5.49 -15.78 10.17
CA LYS A 82 5.89 -14.36 10.30
C LYS A 82 5.03 -13.39 9.48
N ALA A 83 4.16 -13.92 8.62
CA ALA A 83 3.23 -13.16 7.79
C ALA A 83 1.84 -13.10 8.45
N MET A 84 0.92 -12.34 7.86
CA MET A 84 -0.50 -12.34 8.24
C MET A 84 -1.37 -12.66 7.02
N ALA A 85 -2.24 -13.65 7.14
CA ALA A 85 -3.34 -13.85 6.21
C ALA A 85 -4.45 -12.84 6.54
N VAL A 86 -4.86 -12.06 5.55
CA VAL A 86 -5.84 -10.98 5.70
C VAL A 86 -6.99 -11.24 4.73
N SER A 87 -8.19 -11.43 5.26
CA SER A 87 -9.42 -11.46 4.46
C SER A 87 -10.17 -10.16 4.63
N THR A 88 -10.36 -9.42 3.54
CA THR A 88 -11.17 -8.19 3.54
C THR A 88 -12.55 -8.52 3.00
N PHE A 89 -13.59 -8.23 3.77
CA PHE A 89 -14.99 -8.35 3.41
C PHE A 89 -15.54 -6.96 3.14
N ARG A 90 -16.19 -6.79 1.99
CA ARG A 90 -16.89 -5.55 1.67
C ARG A 90 -18.17 -5.87 0.93
N LYS A 91 -19.17 -5.02 1.11
CA LYS A 91 -20.37 -5.06 0.30
C LYS A 91 -20.09 -4.38 -1.05
N LEU A 92 -20.62 -4.93 -2.12
CA LEU A 92 -20.63 -4.31 -3.45
C LEU A 92 -21.98 -4.65 -4.07
N ASP A 93 -22.79 -3.62 -4.37
CA ASP A 93 -24.12 -3.76 -4.98
C ASP A 93 -25.04 -4.75 -4.24
N GLY A 94 -25.00 -4.75 -2.90
CA GLY A 94 -25.82 -5.66 -2.10
C GLY A 94 -25.15 -6.97 -1.70
N ILE A 95 -24.07 -7.36 -2.39
CA ILE A 95 -23.43 -8.68 -2.26
C ILE A 95 -22.13 -8.57 -1.46
N CYS A 96 -21.89 -9.52 -0.56
CA CYS A 96 -20.65 -9.59 0.20
C CYS A 96 -19.54 -10.25 -0.62
N TRP A 97 -18.43 -9.54 -0.78
CA TRP A 97 -17.22 -10.04 -1.43
C TRP A 97 -16.12 -10.24 -0.42
N GLN A 98 -15.37 -11.35 -0.54
CA GLN A 98 -14.17 -11.62 0.23
C GLN A 98 -12.93 -11.48 -0.66
N VAL A 99 -11.97 -10.65 -0.26
CA VAL A 99 -10.64 -10.57 -0.88
C VAL A 99 -9.62 -11.18 0.07
N ARG A 100 -8.92 -12.24 -0.34
CA ARG A 100 -7.90 -12.90 0.48
C ARG A 100 -6.51 -12.44 0.06
N GLN A 101 -5.74 -11.95 1.02
CA GLN A 101 -4.43 -11.36 0.83
C GLN A 101 -3.44 -11.96 1.83
N LEU A 102 -2.15 -11.94 1.48
CA LEU A 102 -1.07 -12.32 2.38
C LEU A 102 -0.17 -11.11 2.59
N TYR A 103 -0.10 -10.65 3.83
CA TYR A 103 0.79 -9.57 4.26
C TYR A 103 2.12 -10.23 4.64
N GLY A 104 3.03 -10.27 3.67
CA GLY A 104 4.31 -10.96 3.80
C GLY A 104 5.27 -10.24 4.74
N ASP A 105 6.08 -11.02 5.46
CA ASP A 105 7.14 -10.52 6.35
C ASP A 105 8.21 -9.75 5.55
N THR A 106 8.65 -8.60 6.07
CA THR A 106 9.78 -7.83 5.52
C THR A 106 11.04 -7.92 6.40
N GLY A 107 11.02 -8.74 7.45
CA GLY A 107 12.09 -8.89 8.44
C GLY A 107 12.03 -7.90 9.61
N VAL A 108 11.08 -6.96 9.59
CA VAL A 108 10.86 -5.96 10.67
C VAL A 108 9.45 -6.13 11.21
N LEU A 109 9.33 -6.38 12.51
CA LEU A 109 8.03 -6.54 13.17
C LEU A 109 7.11 -5.34 12.92
N GLY A 110 5.85 -5.61 12.56
CA GLY A 110 4.86 -4.59 12.24
C GLY A 110 4.98 -4.00 10.83
N ARG A 111 5.96 -4.42 10.03
CA ARG A 111 6.08 -4.08 8.60
C ARG A 111 5.77 -5.28 7.72
N PHE A 112 4.97 -5.05 6.69
CA PHE A 112 4.53 -6.07 5.78
C PHE A 112 4.59 -5.62 4.32
N LEU A 113 4.63 -6.58 3.42
CA LEU A 113 4.57 -6.38 1.98
C LEU A 113 3.42 -7.18 1.39
N LEU A 114 2.50 -6.48 0.75
CA LEU A 114 1.45 -7.08 -0.07
C LEU A 114 1.93 -7.08 -1.53
N GLN A 115 2.11 -8.28 -2.07
CA GLN A 115 2.40 -8.45 -3.49
C GLN A 115 1.13 -8.22 -4.29
N ALA A 116 1.15 -7.23 -5.17
CA ALA A 116 0.00 -6.92 -6.01
C ALA A 116 -0.02 -7.82 -7.27
N ARG A 117 -1.22 -8.08 -7.78
CA ARG A 117 -1.43 -8.81 -9.05
C ARG A 117 -1.42 -7.88 -10.25
N GLY A 118 -0.89 -8.37 -11.37
CA GLY A 118 -0.93 -7.69 -12.67
C GLY A 118 -0.12 -6.38 -12.66
N ALA A 119 -0.67 -5.33 -13.27
CA ALA A 119 0.00 -4.04 -13.39
C ALA A 119 -0.01 -3.21 -12.09
N ARG A 120 -0.67 -3.69 -11.02
CA ARG A 120 -0.68 -2.99 -9.73
C ARG A 120 0.68 -3.18 -9.06
N GLY A 121 1.28 -2.09 -8.60
CA GLY A 121 2.55 -2.13 -7.87
C GLY A 121 2.37 -2.69 -6.46
N ALA A 122 3.44 -3.23 -5.89
CA ALA A 122 3.47 -3.73 -4.51
C ALA A 122 3.04 -2.66 -3.51
N VAL A 123 2.43 -3.10 -2.41
CA VAL A 123 1.95 -2.22 -1.34
C VAL A 123 2.71 -2.52 -0.06
N HIS A 124 3.42 -1.53 0.45
CA HIS A 124 4.05 -1.61 1.77
C HIS A 124 3.02 -1.26 2.82
N VAL A 125 3.01 -2.00 3.93
CA VAL A 125 2.09 -1.80 5.05
C VAL A 125 2.87 -1.70 6.34
N VAL A 126 2.50 -0.76 7.20
CA VAL A 126 3.05 -0.63 8.55
C VAL A 126 1.91 -0.51 9.55
N VAL A 127 1.87 -1.39 10.54
CA VAL A 127 1.02 -1.21 11.73
C VAL A 127 1.76 -0.29 12.67
N ALA A 128 1.38 0.99 12.72
CA ALA A 128 2.12 2.02 13.45
C ALA A 128 1.66 2.12 14.91
N GLU A 129 0.34 2.28 15.12
CA GLU A 129 -0.25 2.44 16.45
C GLU A 129 -1.38 1.44 16.63
N THR A 130 -1.40 0.75 17.76
CA THR A 130 -2.51 -0.12 18.14
C THR A 130 -2.38 -0.48 19.62
N ASP A 131 -3.52 -0.63 20.29
CA ASP A 131 -3.64 -1.25 21.60
C ASP A 131 -4.11 -2.71 21.51
N TYR A 132 -4.24 -3.24 20.28
CA TYR A 132 -4.77 -4.55 19.91
C TYR A 132 -6.26 -4.80 20.23
N GLN A 133 -6.81 -4.07 21.22
CA GLN A 133 -8.12 -4.32 21.82
C GLN A 133 -9.21 -3.36 21.34
N SER A 134 -8.86 -2.16 20.89
CA SER A 134 -9.86 -1.17 20.47
C SER A 134 -9.59 -0.57 19.11
N PHE A 135 -8.33 -0.22 18.78
CA PHE A 135 -8.01 0.48 17.53
C PHE A 135 -6.68 0.05 16.91
N ALA A 136 -6.53 0.36 15.62
CA ALA A 136 -5.27 0.28 14.92
C ALA A 136 -5.14 1.35 13.84
N VAL A 137 -3.99 2.01 13.77
CA VAL A 137 -3.61 2.95 12.71
C VAL A 137 -2.55 2.28 11.84
N LEU A 138 -2.90 2.08 10.58
CA LEU A 138 -2.03 1.48 9.58
C LEU A 138 -1.63 2.51 8.53
N TYR A 139 -0.36 2.51 8.15
CA TYR A 139 0.14 3.24 7.00
C TYR A 139 0.30 2.28 5.82
N LEU A 140 -0.11 2.71 4.63
CA LEU A 140 0.10 1.97 3.40
C LEU A 140 0.74 2.87 2.35
N GLU A 141 1.71 2.34 1.61
CA GLU A 141 2.35 3.03 0.49
C GLU A 141 2.24 2.18 -0.76
N GLN A 142 1.70 2.79 -1.82
CA GLN A 142 1.65 2.20 -3.15
C GLN A 142 2.11 3.24 -4.18
N ALA A 143 3.07 2.87 -5.03
CA ALA A 143 3.64 3.76 -6.05
C ALA A 143 4.12 5.12 -5.47
N GLY A 144 4.68 5.11 -4.26
CA GLY A 144 5.16 6.31 -3.56
C GLY A 144 4.07 7.19 -2.96
N GLN A 145 2.80 6.79 -3.03
CA GLN A 145 1.68 7.50 -2.42
C GLN A 145 1.34 6.88 -1.07
N LEU A 146 1.43 7.68 0.00
CA LEU A 146 1.13 7.27 1.37
C LEU A 146 -0.38 7.41 1.65
N SER A 147 -0.91 6.50 2.45
CA SER A 147 -2.27 6.56 2.98
C SER A 147 -2.28 6.08 4.42
N VAL A 148 -3.23 6.57 5.21
CA VAL A 148 -3.41 6.23 6.62
C VAL A 148 -4.79 5.62 6.78
N LYS A 149 -4.91 4.50 7.49
CA LYS A 149 -6.18 3.82 7.75
C LYS A 149 -6.40 3.64 9.23
N LEU A 150 -7.59 3.98 9.69
CA LEU A 150 -8.06 3.70 11.04
C LEU A 150 -8.96 2.47 11.04
N TYR A 151 -8.63 1.51 11.88
CA TYR A 151 -9.44 0.35 12.17
C TYR A 151 -9.88 0.36 13.64
N ALA A 152 -11.04 -0.24 13.91
CA ALA A 152 -11.54 -0.44 15.26
C ALA A 152 -12.04 -1.88 15.47
N ARG A 153 -11.98 -2.38 16.70
CA ARG A 153 -12.58 -3.67 17.06
C ARG A 153 -14.10 -3.60 17.14
N SER A 154 -14.64 -2.45 17.52
CA SER A 154 -16.07 -2.18 17.66
C SER A 154 -16.37 -0.69 17.47
N LEU A 155 -17.64 -0.36 17.23
CA LEU A 155 -18.13 1.01 17.14
C LEU A 155 -19.01 1.34 18.36
N PRO A 156 -19.07 2.61 18.82
CA PRO A 156 -18.35 3.77 18.29
C PRO A 156 -16.86 3.78 18.69
N VAL A 157 -16.07 4.51 17.91
CA VAL A 157 -14.66 4.80 18.23
C VAL A 157 -14.60 6.00 19.17
N SER A 158 -13.67 5.98 20.14
CA SER A 158 -13.49 7.11 21.05
C SER A 158 -12.98 8.37 20.34
N ASP A 159 -13.37 9.55 20.84
CA ASP A 159 -12.92 10.84 20.29
C ASP A 159 -11.40 10.99 20.33
N SER A 160 -10.74 10.46 21.37
CA SER A 160 -9.29 10.49 21.48
C SER A 160 -8.60 9.73 20.33
N VAL A 161 -9.15 8.59 19.91
CA VAL A 161 -8.63 7.82 18.79
C VAL A 161 -8.91 8.51 17.45
N LEU A 162 -10.10 9.09 17.28
CA LEU A 162 -10.45 9.85 16.07
C LEU A 162 -9.54 11.07 15.90
N ASN A 163 -9.40 11.89 16.95
CA ASN A 163 -8.53 13.07 16.92
C ASN A 163 -7.06 12.69 16.70
N GLY A 164 -6.60 11.58 17.29
CA GLY A 164 -5.27 11.04 17.07
C GLY A 164 -5.05 10.62 15.61
N PHE A 165 -6.03 9.94 15.02
CA PHE A 165 -5.99 9.58 13.60
C PHE A 165 -5.96 10.81 12.68
N GLU A 166 -6.80 11.81 12.90
CA GLU A 166 -6.80 13.04 12.11
C GLU A 166 -5.45 13.78 12.20
N GLN A 167 -4.83 13.77 13.38
CA GLN A 167 -3.47 14.28 13.56
C GLN A 167 -2.45 13.50 12.71
N ARG A 168 -2.53 12.17 12.68
CA ARG A 168 -1.67 11.32 11.83
C ARG A 168 -1.86 11.55 10.34
N VAL A 169 -3.09 11.85 9.90
CA VAL A 169 -3.37 12.23 8.50
C VAL A 169 -2.67 13.55 8.16
N ARG A 170 -2.76 14.56 9.04
CA ARG A 170 -2.05 15.85 8.85
C ARG A 170 -0.53 15.68 8.82
N GLU A 171 0.03 14.87 9.71
CA GLU A 171 1.46 14.54 9.75
C GLU A 171 1.93 13.77 8.51
N ALA A 172 1.01 13.04 7.85
CA ALA A 172 1.25 12.40 6.57
C ALA A 172 1.10 13.35 5.36
N HIS A 173 0.99 14.66 5.60
CA HIS A 173 0.79 15.71 4.59
C HIS A 173 -0.49 15.55 3.77
N LEU A 174 -1.53 14.97 4.39
CA LEU A 174 -2.88 14.88 3.84
C LEU A 174 -3.80 15.87 4.55
N THR A 175 -4.82 16.33 3.84
CA THR A 175 -5.78 17.32 4.34
C THR A 175 -7.05 16.66 4.89
N GLU A 176 -7.88 17.42 5.61
CA GLU A 176 -9.12 16.89 6.20
C GLU A 176 -10.15 16.48 5.13
N ASP A 177 -10.19 17.15 3.99
CA ASP A 177 -11.00 16.77 2.82
C ASP A 177 -10.52 15.48 2.14
N GLN A 178 -9.34 14.99 2.51
CA GLN A 178 -8.80 13.70 2.06
C GLN A 178 -9.05 12.58 3.07
N ILE A 179 -9.87 12.83 4.10
CA ILE A 179 -10.35 11.84 5.05
C ILE A 179 -11.72 11.33 4.60
N PHE A 180 -11.77 10.03 4.32
CA PHE A 180 -12.98 9.33 3.90
C PHE A 180 -13.44 8.41 5.02
N TYR A 181 -14.56 8.75 5.66
CA TYR A 181 -15.21 7.92 6.66
C TYR A 181 -16.03 6.81 5.99
N PHE A 182 -15.90 5.59 6.50
CA PHE A 182 -16.59 4.42 5.98
C PHE A 182 -17.92 4.20 6.73
N PRO A 183 -18.90 3.49 6.13
CA PRO A 183 -20.18 3.23 6.77
C PRO A 183 -20.02 2.52 8.12
N LYS A 184 -20.88 2.91 9.08
CA LYS A 184 -20.92 2.35 10.44
C LYS A 184 -21.90 1.17 10.56
N TYR A 185 -22.49 0.73 9.46
CA TYR A 185 -23.50 -0.32 9.38
C TYR A 185 -23.41 -1.05 8.04
N GLY A 186 -24.02 -2.23 7.93
CA GLY A 186 -24.05 -3.01 6.69
C GLY A 186 -22.78 -3.83 6.42
N PHE A 187 -22.02 -4.14 7.47
CA PHE A 187 -20.83 -4.99 7.38
C PHE A 187 -21.14 -6.41 6.88
N CYS A 188 -20.14 -7.04 6.29
CA CYS A 188 -20.15 -8.42 5.84
C CYS A 188 -19.12 -9.23 6.65
N GLU A 189 -19.49 -10.44 7.07
CA GLU A 189 -18.58 -11.36 7.78
C GLU A 189 -18.31 -12.65 7.01
N SER A 190 -19.07 -12.90 5.93
CA SER A 190 -18.86 -14.04 5.05
C SER A 190 -19.21 -13.68 3.60
N ALA A 191 -18.67 -14.45 2.66
CA ALA A 191 -19.00 -14.40 1.25
C ALA A 191 -19.14 -15.84 0.74
N ASP A 192 -20.04 -16.07 -0.21
CA ASP A 192 -20.14 -17.37 -0.86
C ASP A 192 -18.94 -17.62 -1.81
N GLN A 193 -18.80 -18.85 -2.25
CA GLN A 193 -17.66 -19.30 -3.06
C GLN A 193 -17.49 -18.56 -4.40
N PHE A 194 -18.55 -17.95 -4.95
CA PHE A 194 -18.51 -17.23 -6.21
C PHE A 194 -18.04 -15.77 -6.04
N HIS A 195 -18.05 -15.27 -4.81
CA HIS A 195 -17.67 -13.90 -4.46
C HIS A 195 -16.38 -13.84 -3.63
N VAL A 196 -15.48 -14.80 -3.86
CA VAL A 196 -14.13 -14.83 -3.27
C VAL A 196 -13.08 -14.50 -4.33
N LEU A 197 -12.37 -13.39 -4.13
CA LEU A 197 -11.14 -13.07 -4.84
C LEU A 197 -9.94 -13.54 -4.00
N ASP A 198 -9.36 -14.68 -4.35
CA ASP A 198 -8.15 -15.16 -3.72
C ASP A 198 -6.93 -14.53 -4.41
N GLU A 199 -6.27 -13.56 -3.76
CA GLU A 199 -5.05 -12.92 -4.26
C GLU A 199 -3.76 -13.69 -3.90
N VAL A 200 -3.85 -14.72 -3.05
CA VAL A 200 -2.72 -15.54 -2.60
C VAL A 200 -2.41 -16.67 -3.59
N ARG A 201 -3.43 -17.32 -4.16
CA ARG A 201 -3.27 -18.46 -5.08
C ARG A 201 -2.91 -18.02 -6.51
N ARG A 202 -1.66 -18.27 -6.92
CA ARG A 202 -1.19 -18.03 -8.30
C ARG A 202 -1.94 -18.89 -9.32
#